data_AF-A0A9E8MJC7-F1
#
_entry.id   AF-A0A9E8MJC7-F1
#
_cell.length_a   1.000
_cell.length_b   1.000
_cell.length_c   1.000
_cell.angle_alpha   90.00
_cell.angle_beta   90.00
_cell.angle_gamma   90.00
#
_symmetry.space_group_name_H-M   'P 1'
#
loop_
_entity.id
_entity.type
_entity.pdbx_description
1 polymer ?
#
loop_
_entity_poly.entity_id
_entity_poly.type
_entity_poly.pdbx_seq_one_letter_code
_entity_poly.pdbx_strand_id
1 'polypeptide(L)' 'MEALPVFILAAVCGVIVIAFIVVAVLQVVRSTDISLTARTAWVIGIVVAPLIGAMAWYLLGDRTPQIERELGIRGPRSGG' A
#
# COMPACT_ATOMS: atom_id res chain seq x y z
N MET A 1 -7.73 18.71 -18.66
CA MET A 1 -7.46 17.48 -19.44
C MET A 1 -6.21 16.73 -18.95
N GLU A 2 -5.29 17.38 -18.23
CA GLU A 2 -4.05 16.81 -17.67
C GLU A 2 -4.23 15.65 -16.67
N ALA A 3 -5.34 15.61 -15.91
CA ALA A 3 -5.54 14.62 -14.84
C ALA A 3 -6.11 13.28 -15.34
N LEU A 4 -6.66 13.24 -16.56
CA LEU A 4 -7.21 12.03 -17.17
C LEU A 4 -6.23 10.85 -17.17
N PRO A 5 -4.97 10.98 -17.63
CA PRO A 5 -4.01 9.88 -17.59
C PRO A 5 -3.70 9.39 -16.17
N VAL A 6 -3.65 10.29 -15.19
CA VAL A 6 -3.42 9.95 -13.78
C VAL A 6 -4.58 9.10 -13.24
N PHE A 7 -5.82 9.48 -13.55
CA PHE A 7 -7.00 8.71 -13.15
C PHE A 7 -7.05 7.33 -13.82
N ILE A 8 -6.71 7.24 -15.11
CA ILE A 8 -6.64 5.96 -15.82
C ILE A 8 -5.59 5.06 -15.19
N LEU A 9 -4.38 5.59 -14.94
CA LEU A 9 -3.31 4.83 -14.30
C LEU A 9 -3.72 4.35 -12.89
N ALA A 10 -4.30 5.24 -12.08
CA ALA A 10 -4.79 4.89 -10.75
C ALA A 10 -5.86 3.79 -10.80
N ALA A 11 -6.79 3.85 -11.76
CA ALA A 11 -7.81 2.82 -11.95
C ALA A 11 -7.19 1.47 -12.34
N VAL A 12 -6.25 1.46 -13.30
CA VAL A 12 -5.55 0.24 -13.73
C VAL A 12 -4.77 -0.38 -12.56
N CYS A 13 -4.02 0.42 -11.81
CA CYS A 13 -3.32 -0.04 -10.61
C CYS A 13 -4.30 -0.60 -9.57
N GLY A 14 -5.44 0.07 -9.34
CA GLY A 14 -6.49 -0.41 -8.43
C GLY A 14 -7.04 -1.77 -8.83
N VAL A 15 -7.34 -1.98 -10.13
CA VAL A 15 -7.81 -3.27 -10.65
C VAL A 15 -6.76 -4.36 -10.46
N ILE A 16 -5.49 -4.07 -10.75
CA ILE A 16 -4.38 -5.03 -10.57
C ILE A 16 -4.27 -5.44 -9.09
N VAL A 17 -4.30 -4.48 -8.17
CA VAL A 17 -4.25 -4.76 -6.72
C VAL A 17 -5.41 -5.66 -6.30
N ILE A 18 -6.63 -5.36 -6.76
CA ILE A 18 -7.81 -6.19 -6.46
C ILE A 18 -7.63 -7.61 -7.02
N ALA A 19 -7.13 -7.75 -8.25
CA ALA A 19 -6.88 -9.06 -8.84
C ALA A 19 -5.87 -9.87 -8.01
N PHE A 20 -4.79 -9.25 -7.54
CA PHE A 20 -3.82 -9.90 -6.65
C PHE A 20 -4.45 -10.33 -5.32
N ILE A 21 -5.29 -9.49 -4.71
CA ILE A 21 -6.03 -9.84 -3.48
C ILE A 21 -6.90 -11.07 -3.72
N VAL A 22 -7.67 -11.09 -4.81
CA VAL A 22 -8.54 -12.22 -5.15
C VAL A 22 -7.72 -13.50 -5.36
N VAL A 23 -6.63 -13.43 -6.12
CA VAL A 23 -5.74 -14.58 -6.36
C VAL A 23 -5.15 -15.08 -5.03
N ALA A 24 -4.69 -14.19 -4.16
CA ALA A 24 -4.14 -14.56 -2.86
C ALA A 24 -5.19 -15.22 -1.96
N VAL A 25 -6.41 -14.69 -1.89
CA VAL A 25 -7.52 -15.29 -1.15
C VAL A 25 -7.85 -16.68 -1.73
N LEU A 26 -7.95 -16.81 -3.05
CA LEU A 26 -8.20 -18.10 -3.68
C LEU A 26 -7.09 -19.12 -3.40
N GLN A 27 -5.84 -18.69 -3.36
CA GLN A 27 -4.69 -19.55 -3.03
C GLN A 27 -4.77 -20.06 -1.59
N VAL A 28 -5.06 -19.17 -0.64
CA VAL A 28 -5.27 -19.51 0.77
C VAL A 28 -6.50 -20.42 0.94
N VAL A 29 -7.58 -20.15 0.19
CA VAL A 29 -8.81 -20.94 0.19
C VAL A 29 -8.68 -22.28 -0.55
N ARG A 30 -7.66 -22.46 -1.38
CA ARG A 30 -7.36 -23.75 -2.00
C ARG A 30 -6.32 -24.55 -1.21
N SER A 31 -5.53 -23.89 -0.38
CA SER A 31 -4.59 -24.57 0.50
C SER A 31 -5.33 -25.41 1.54
N THR A 32 -5.12 -26.72 1.50
CA THR A 32 -5.68 -27.70 2.44
C THR A 32 -4.77 -27.99 3.62
N ASP A 33 -3.55 -27.46 3.59
CA ASP A 33 -2.50 -27.78 4.56
C ASP A 33 -2.55 -26.93 5.85
N ILE A 34 -3.48 -25.98 5.93
CA ILE A 34 -3.62 -25.06 7.06
C ILE A 34 -5.02 -25.12 7.67
N SER A 35 -5.07 -25.02 9.01
CA SER A 35 -6.32 -25.08 9.78
C SER A 35 -7.29 -23.97 9.38
N LEU A 36 -8.60 -24.21 9.58
CA LEU A 36 -9.65 -23.25 9.23
C LEU A 36 -9.42 -21.87 9.89
N THR A 37 -8.98 -21.85 11.14
CA THR A 37 -8.66 -20.62 11.88
C THR A 37 -7.49 -19.86 11.25
N ALA A 38 -6.42 -20.57 10.88
CA ALA A 38 -5.27 -19.96 10.22
C ALA A 38 -5.65 -19.39 8.85
N ARG A 39 -6.50 -20.10 8.09
CA ARG A 39 -7.01 -19.64 6.80
C ARG A 39 -7.79 -18.33 6.93
N THR A 40 -8.71 -18.25 7.90
CA THR A 40 -9.50 -17.03 8.15
C THR A 40 -8.61 -15.84 8.53
N ALA A 41 -7.61 -16.06 9.39
CA ALA A 41 -6.66 -15.02 9.77
C ALA A 41 -5.88 -14.48 8.55
N TRP A 42 -5.46 -15.37 7.64
CA TRP A 42 -4.78 -14.99 6.40
C TRP A 42 -5.67 -14.18 5.46
N VAL A 43 -6.93 -14.57 5.28
CA VAL A 43 -7.89 -13.82 4.45
C VAL A 43 -8.08 -12.41 5.02
N ILE A 44 -8.28 -12.28 6.33
CA ILE A 44 -8.40 -10.99 7.00
C ILE A 44 -7.13 -10.16 6.79
N GLY A 45 -5.95 -10.77 6.98
CA GLY A 45 -4.66 -10.12 6.78
C GLY A 45 -4.50 -9.57 5.36
N ILE A 46 -4.82 -10.36 4.34
CA ILE A 46 -4.72 -9.95 2.92
C ILE A 46 -5.64 -8.75 2.61
N VAL A 47 -6.82 -8.70 3.21
CA VAL A 47 -7.80 -7.61 2.98
C VAL A 47 -7.44 -6.35 3.79
N VAL A 48 -6.99 -6.51 5.02
CA VAL A 48 -6.72 -5.38 5.94
C VAL A 48 -5.35 -4.76 5.70
N ALA A 49 -4.34 -5.54 5.32
CA ALA A 49 -2.99 -5.07 5.04
C ALA A 49 -2.92 -3.87 4.06
N PRO A 50 -3.61 -3.87 2.90
CA PRO A 50 -3.58 -2.71 2.00
C PRO A 50 -4.20 -1.45 2.63
N LEU A 51 -5.19 -1.59 3.51
CA LEU A 51 -5.76 -0.45 4.24
C LEU A 51 -4.75 0.13 5.24
N ILE A 52 -4.06 -0.73 5.98
CA ILE A 52 -2.99 -0.32 6.91
C ILE A 52 -1.84 0.32 6.13
N GLY A 53 -1.44 -0.25 4.99
CA GLY A 53 -0.39 0.31 4.14
C GLY A 53 -0.73 1.70 3.61
N ALA A 54 -1.96 1.90 3.14
CA ALA A 54 -2.44 3.22 2.72
C ALA A 54 -2.47 4.22 3.87
N MET A 55 -2.94 3.81 5.05
CA MET A 55 -2.96 4.64 6.25
C MET A 55 -1.54 5.01 6.69
N ALA A 56 -0.62 4.05 6.70
CA ALA A 56 0.78 4.27 7.02
C ALA A 56 1.43 5.25 6.04
N TRP A 57 1.15 5.12 4.74
CA TRP A 57 1.64 6.07 3.75
C TRP A 57 1.14 7.49 4.02
N TYR A 58 -0.14 7.66 4.38
CA TYR A 58 -0.72 8.97 4.67
C TYR A 58 -0.13 9.59 5.95
N LEU A 59 0.10 8.77 6.99
CA LEU A 59 0.58 9.25 8.29
C LEU A 59 2.10 9.46 8.35
N LEU A 60 2.88 8.61 7.66
CA LEU A 60 4.35 8.67 7.68
C LEU A 60 4.91 9.43 6.48
N GLY A 61 4.31 9.31 5.29
CA GLY A 61 4.80 9.93 4.07
C GLY A 61 4.84 11.47 4.15
N ASP A 62 3.88 12.07 4.84
CA ASP A 62 3.83 13.53 5.05
C ASP A 62 4.89 14.03 6.05
N ARG A 63 5.39 13.14 6.93
CA ARG A 63 6.39 13.50 7.96
C ARG A 63 7.84 13.36 7.50
N THR A 64 8.10 12.61 6.42
CA THR A 64 9.46 12.43 5.88
C THR A 64 10.19 13.75 5.59
N PRO A 65 9.59 14.76 4.94
CA PRO A 65 10.27 16.04 4.66
C PRO A 65 10.57 16.86 5.93
N GLN A 66 9.82 16.64 7.01
CA GLN A 66 10.01 17.32 8.30
C GLN A 66 11.16 16.65 9.06
N ILE A 67 11.16 15.31 9.10
CA ILE A 67 12.23 14.50 9.70
C ILE A 67 13.58 14.75 9.00
N GLU A 68 13.60 14.87 7.66
CA GLU A 68 14.83 15.22 6.91
C GLU A 68 15.38 16.61 7.25
N ARG A 69 14.51 17.56 7.63
CA ARG A 69 14.92 18.91 8.08
C ARG A 69 15.44 18.88 9.51
N GLU A 70 14.80 18.14 10.41
CA GLU A 70 15.23 17.98 11.80
C GLU A 70 16.56 17.21 11.93
N LEU A 71 16.79 16.25 11.05
CA LEU A 71 18.05 15.50 10.96
C LEU A 71 19.17 16.24 10.20
N GLY A 72 18.90 17.44 9.69
CA GLY A 72 19.90 18.27 9.00
C GLY A 72 20.38 17.71 7.65
N ILE A 73 19.71 16.69 7.11
CA ILE A 73 20.06 16.04 5.82
C ILE A 73 19.75 16.98 4.64
N ARG A 74 18.70 17.82 4.77
CA ARG A 74 18.42 18.94 3.86
C ARG A 74 18.97 20.26 4.43
N GLY A 75 20.19 20.63 4.04
CA GLY A 75 20.71 21.98 4.25
C GLY A 75 20.00 23.03 3.37
N PRO A 76 19.95 24.31 3.77
CA PRO A 76 19.39 25.37 2.94
C PRO A 76 20.15 25.40 1.62
N ARG A 77 19.45 25.33 0.49
CA ARG A 77 20.07 25.53 -0.83
C ARG A 77 20.67 26.94 -0.87
N SER A 78 21.99 27.03 -0.72
CA SER A 78 22.78 28.22 -1.01
C SER A 78 23.20 28.19 -2.47
N GLY A 79 22.76 29.18 -3.24
CA GLY A 79 23.13 29.44 -4.63
C GLY A 79 21.88 29.50 -5.51
N GLY A 80 21.57 30.59 -6.20
CA GLY A 80 22.27 31.83 -6.50
C GLY A 80 21.55 32.45 -7.68
#